data_AF-A0A4Q0T4T3-F1
#
_entry.id   AF-A0A4Q0T4T3-F1
#
_cell.length_a   1.000
_cell.length_b   1.000
_cell.length_c   1.000
_cell.angle_alpha   90.00
_cell.angle_beta   90.00
_cell.angle_gamma   90.00
#
_symmetry.space_group_name_H-M   'P 1'
#
loop_
_entity.id
_entity.type
_entity.pdbx_description
1 polymer ?
#
loop_
_entity_poly.entity_id
_entity_poly.type
_entity_poly.pdbx_seq_one_letter_code
_entity_poly.pdbx_strand_id
1 'polypeptide(L)'
;MPDSAATHAPEPEKIPEELALEIRKLAHDLSNALEIIVQTSFLLSTTELKEPATDWLRMLDGGVQKALDINLALRAYIKAHTPR
;
A
#
# COMPACT_ATOMS: atom_id res chain seq x y z
N MET A 1 43.76 -30.53 5.68
CA MET A 1 42.93 -29.53 6.36
C MET A 1 42.06 -28.87 5.30
N PRO A 2 40.73 -29.06 5.27
CA PRO A 2 39.87 -28.26 4.42
C PRO A 2 39.39 -27.02 5.19
N ASP A 3 39.70 -25.84 4.67
CA ASP A 3 39.09 -24.59 5.11
C ASP A 3 37.60 -24.60 4.70
N SER A 4 36.72 -24.70 5.69
CA SER A 4 35.29 -24.44 5.51
C SER A 4 35.08 -22.94 5.32
N ALA A 5 35.09 -22.49 4.07
CA ALA A 5 34.59 -21.17 3.70
C ALA A 5 33.09 -21.11 4.00
N ALA A 6 32.73 -20.46 5.11
CA ALA A 6 31.35 -20.16 5.44
C ALA A 6 30.73 -19.33 4.31
N THR A 7 29.72 -19.88 3.65
CA THR A 7 28.89 -19.16 2.68
C THR A 7 28.11 -18.08 3.45
N HIS A 8 28.62 -16.84 3.43
CA HIS A 8 27.87 -15.69 3.93
C HIS A 8 26.80 -15.37 2.88
N ALA A 9 25.59 -15.92 3.08
CA ALA A 9 24.43 -15.43 2.33
C ALA A 9 24.27 -13.93 2.67
N PRO A 10 24.12 -13.04 1.67
CA PRO A 10 23.94 -11.63 1.96
C PRO A 10 22.67 -11.45 2.78
N GLU A 11 22.78 -10.86 3.97
CA GLU A 11 21.61 -10.43 4.72
C GLU A 11 20.81 -9.46 3.85
N PRO A 12 19.46 -9.57 3.82
CA PRO A 12 18.64 -8.67 3.03
C PRO A 12 18.92 -7.23 3.45
N GLU A 13 19.26 -6.40 2.47
CA GLU A 13 19.56 -4.99 2.66
C GLU A 13 18.35 -4.31 3.33
N LYS A 14 18.55 -3.83 4.56
CA LYS A 14 17.48 -3.19 5.35
C LYS A 14 17.28 -1.76 4.86
N ILE A 15 16.03 -1.32 4.87
CA ILE A 15 15.68 0.07 4.56
C ILE A 15 16.24 0.96 5.69
N PRO A 16 17.07 1.98 5.39
CA PRO A 16 17.52 2.95 6.37
C PRO A 16 16.36 3.63 7.09
N GLU A 17 16.54 3.94 8.38
CA GLU A 17 15.45 4.44 9.23
C GLU A 17 14.86 5.77 8.74
N GLU A 18 15.70 6.70 8.30
CA GLU A 18 15.25 8.00 7.77
C GLU A 18 14.38 7.83 6.52
N LEU A 19 14.79 6.96 5.58
CA LEU A 19 14.00 6.63 4.40
C LEU A 19 12.69 5.93 4.78
N ALA A 20 12.73 5.00 5.75
CA ALA A 20 11.54 4.34 6.23
C ALA A 20 10.54 5.31 6.86
N LEU A 21 11.01 6.33 7.58
CA LEU A 21 10.17 7.39 8.14
C LEU A 21 9.43 8.16 7.03
N GLU A 22 10.15 8.57 5.98
CA GLU A 22 9.58 9.29 4.86
C GLU A 22 8.54 8.44 4.10
N ILE A 23 8.86 7.18 3.80
CA ILE A 23 7.91 6.30 3.10
C ILE A 23 6.67 6.04 3.97
N ARG A 24 6.81 5.89 5.29
CA ARG A 24 5.64 5.77 6.21
C ARG A 24 4.76 7.01 6.17
N LYS A 25 5.35 8.21 6.09
CA LYS A 25 4.60 9.46 5.94
C LYS A 25 3.84 9.49 4.61
N LEU A 26 4.50 9.15 3.51
CA LEU A 26 3.84 9.08 2.20
C LEU A 26 2.70 8.03 2.16
N ALA A 27 2.92 6.85 2.76
CA ALA A 27 1.89 5.81 2.87
C ALA A 27 0.70 6.23 3.75
N HIS A 28 0.96 7.06 4.77
CA HIS A 28 -0.07 7.73 5.56
C HIS A 28 -0.87 8.73 4.74
N ASP A 29 -0.21 9.63 4.02
CA ASP A 29 -0.89 10.62 3.18
C ASP A 29 -1.68 9.95 2.05
N LEU A 30 -1.17 8.84 1.50
CA LEU A 30 -1.89 8.00 0.56
C LEU A 30 -3.15 7.36 1.18
N SER A 31 -3.09 6.90 2.43
CA SER A 31 -4.29 6.41 3.12
C SER A 31 -5.36 7.48 3.26
N ASN A 32 -4.96 8.72 3.62
CA ASN A 32 -5.90 9.82 3.75
C ASN A 32 -6.58 10.14 2.41
N ALA A 33 -5.80 10.15 1.32
CA ALA A 33 -6.34 10.34 -0.02
C ALA A 33 -7.32 9.20 -0.40
N LEU A 34 -6.95 7.94 -0.15
CA LEU A 34 -7.81 6.79 -0.43
C LEU A 34 -9.09 6.82 0.40
N GLU A 35 -9.02 7.23 1.66
CA GLU A 35 -10.21 7.37 2.51
C GLU A 35 -11.22 8.36 1.92
N ILE A 36 -10.76 9.53 1.45
CA ILE A 36 -11.63 10.51 0.79
C ILE A 36 -12.31 9.88 -0.44
N ILE A 37 -11.57 9.11 -1.24
CA ILE A 37 -12.13 8.46 -2.43
C ILE A 37 -13.15 7.39 -2.05
N VAL A 38 -12.86 6.55 -1.04
CA VAL A 38 -13.82 5.55 -0.51
C VAL A 38 -15.10 6.23 -0.03
N GLN A 39 -14.99 7.29 0.77
CA GLN A 39 -16.15 8.02 1.28
C GLN A 39 -16.95 8.65 0.14
N THR A 40 -16.27 9.21 -0.87
CA THR A 40 -16.92 9.77 -2.05
C THR A 40 -17.64 8.70 -2.86
N SER A 41 -17.01 7.55 -3.07
CA SER A 41 -17.61 6.41 -3.77
C SER A 41 -18.84 5.88 -3.03
N PHE A 42 -18.76 5.78 -1.71
CA PHE A 42 -19.89 5.43 -0.86
C PHE A 42 -21.04 6.43 -1.02
N LEU A 43 -20.79 7.74 -0.95
CA LEU A 43 -21.83 8.74 -1.14
C LEU A 43 -22.48 8.64 -2.53
N LEU A 44 -21.69 8.45 -3.59
CA LEU A 44 -22.21 8.23 -4.95
C LEU A 44 -23.10 6.99 -5.05
N SER A 45 -22.76 5.91 -4.34
CA SER A 45 -23.57 4.67 -4.29
C SER A 45 -24.96 4.86 -3.68
N THR A 46 -25.16 5.92 -2.88
CA THR A 46 -26.46 6.28 -2.31
C THR A 46 -27.33 7.11 -3.25
N THR A 47 -26.78 7.57 -4.38
CA THR A 47 -27.51 8.36 -5.38
C THR A 47 -28.10 7.48 -6.48
N GLU A 48 -29.18 7.94 -7.11
CA GLU A 48 -29.72 7.25 -8.29
C GLU A 48 -28.81 7.51 -9.49
N LEU A 49 -28.04 6.49 -9.89
CA LEU A 49 -27.19 6.50 -11.07
C LEU A 49 -27.85 5.71 -12.19
N LYS A 50 -27.88 6.30 -13.39
CA LYS A 50 -28.31 5.62 -14.61
C LYS A 50 -27.10 4.97 -15.27
N GLU A 51 -27.33 3.89 -16.01
CA GLU A 51 -26.29 3.34 -16.88
C GLU A 51 -25.80 4.40 -17.88
N PRO A 52 -24.49 4.49 -18.17
CA PRO A 52 -23.41 3.60 -17.71
C PRO A 52 -22.70 4.05 -16.41
N ALA A 53 -23.22 5.06 -15.70
CA ALA A 53 -22.55 5.61 -14.51
C ALA A 53 -22.42 4.58 -13.38
N THR A 54 -23.37 3.65 -13.26
CA THR A 54 -23.33 2.53 -12.31
C THR A 54 -22.13 1.61 -12.56
N ASP A 55 -21.81 1.33 -13.83
CA ASP A 55 -20.64 0.54 -14.19
C ASP A 55 -19.33 1.24 -13.85
N TRP A 56 -19.26 2.55 -14.08
CA TRP A 56 -18.08 3.35 -13.70
C TRP A 56 -17.89 3.41 -12.19
N LEU A 57 -18.97 3.51 -11.42
CA LEU A 57 -18.90 3.45 -9.95
C LEU A 57 -18.34 2.10 -9.48
N ARG A 58 -18.78 0.99 -10.08
CA ARG A 58 -18.24 -0.34 -9.76
C ARG A 58 -16.76 -0.46 -10.11
N MET A 59 -16.33 0.12 -11.24
CA MET A 59 -14.92 0.18 -11.61
C MET A 59 -14.10 1.02 -10.63
N LEU A 60 -14.65 2.16 -10.17
CA LEU A 60 -14.03 3.01 -9.16
C LEU A 60 -13.85 2.24 -7.84
N ASP A 61 -14.92 1.63 -7.33
CA ASP A 61 -14.88 0.83 -6.09
C ASP A 61 -13.81 -0.27 -6.16
N GLY A 62 -13.78 -1.01 -7.27
CA GLY A 62 -12.77 -2.06 -7.47
C GLY A 62 -11.34 -1.52 -7.53
N GLY A 63 -11.12 -0.39 -8.20
CA GLY A 63 -9.81 0.26 -8.27
C GLY A 63 -9.33 0.77 -6.92
N VAL A 64 -10.22 1.37 -6.15
CA VAL A 64 -9.94 1.90 -4.80
C VAL A 64 -9.61 0.78 -3.83
N GLN A 65 -10.37 -0.32 -3.85
CA GLN A 65 -10.07 -1.48 -3.02
C GLN A 65 -8.68 -2.06 -3.32
N LYS A 66 -8.34 -2.20 -4.61
CA LYS A 66 -7.01 -2.65 -5.01
C LYS A 66 -5.91 -1.71 -4.52
N ALA A 67 -6.13 -0.40 -4.57
CA ALA A 67 -5.17 0.60 -4.09
C ALA A 67 -4.99 0.54 -2.55
N LEU A 68 -6.07 0.30 -1.80
CA LEU A 68 -6.00 0.06 -0.35
C LEU A 68 -5.16 -1.17 -0.02
N ASP A 69 -5.38 -2.28 -0.72
CA ASP A 69 -4.64 -3.53 -0.53
C ASP A 69 -3.14 -3.33 -0.81
N ILE A 70 -2.81 -2.62 -1.89
CA ILE A 70 -1.41 -2.26 -2.23
C ILE A 70 -0.80 -1.38 -1.14
N ASN A 71 -1.52 -0.37 -0.64
CA ASN A 71 -1.01 0.51 0.40
C ASN A 71 -0.79 -0.24 1.73
N LEU A 72 -1.66 -1.19 2.06
CA LEU A 72 -1.47 -2.07 3.22
C LEU A 72 -0.23 -2.95 3.05
N ALA A 73 -0.06 -3.56 1.88
CA ALA A 73 1.11 -4.36 1.54
C ALA A 73 2.40 -3.53 1.60
N LEU A 74 2.37 -2.28 1.11
CA LEU A 74 3.50 -1.34 1.19
C LEU A 74 3.89 -1.06 2.65
N ARG A 75 2.92 -0.75 3.51
CA ARG A 75 3.16 -0.51 4.95
C ARG A 75 3.74 -1.74 5.63
N ALA A 76 3.22 -2.93 5.32
CA ALA A 76 3.72 -4.20 5.84
C ALA A 76 5.16 -4.47 5.38
N TYR A 77 5.45 -4.22 4.11
CA TYR A 77 6.79 -4.38 3.53
C TYR A 77 7.80 -3.49 4.24
N ILE A 78 7.51 -2.19 4.40
CA ILE A 78 8.41 -1.26 5.09
C ILE A 78 8.64 -1.74 6.53
N LYS A 79 7.56 -2.10 7.25
CA LYS A 79 7.67 -2.59 8.63
C LYS A 79 8.53 -3.85 8.75
N ALA A 80 8.48 -4.76 7.78
CA ALA A 80 9.27 -5.98 7.77
C ALA A 80 10.76 -5.75 7.44
N HIS A 81 11.09 -4.66 6.76
CA HIS A 81 12.43 -4.40 6.22
C HIS A 81 13.13 -3.18 6.84
N THR A 82 12.55 -2.51 7.85
CA THR A 82 13.23 -1.48 8.65
C THR A 82 13.77 -2.08 9.95
N PRO A 83 14.98 -1.68 10.41
CA PRO A 83 15.45 -2.01 11.76
C PRO A 83 14.45 -1.56 12.84
N ARG A 84 14.43 -2.30 13.96
CA ARG A 84 13.60 -1.97 15.14
C ARG A 84 14.19 -0.84 15.96
#